data_AF-A0A0L8HF05-F1
#
_entry.id   AF-A0A0L8HF05-F1
#
_cell.length_a   1.000
_cell.length_b   1.000
_cell.length_c   1.000
_cell.angle_alpha   90.00
_cell.angle_beta   90.00
_cell.angle_gamma   90.00
#
_symmetry.space_group_name_H-M   'P 1'
#
loop_
_entity.id
_entity.type
_entity.pdbx_description
1 polymer ?
#
loop_
_entity_poly.entity_id
_entity_poly.type
_entity_poly.pdbx_seq_one_letter_code
_entity_poly.pdbx_strand_id
1 'polypeptide(L)'
;MTMSFSTNTRLSPSEAEMFVDSLKVFDVASVGSPEWTRQHEYVEKLNIQAILNASADEDEFVKSFLISYEKFPVLITDLLVSDVWKEKVFSQLLDMEFEPESTFPLYITLYHEATVINLLETTLYFPESCESADESLLDLVDYCYRKLTDIISRSKEKFEEIKDFVNEPGSSNMQDLEKQAAKLNFDISVKAMSIMRYVTDNVDGITLSILTRILNTHDLPILLVELLENPPWTQEIKGKTYRYYDCKWHEMKSTEDNLKLTKTEGQVWIALFNVIMKSSCQKKYEMTSYRKNILMKLRSHLTELLLDQMPALVEMRRYLEYLGHMETPAVKNELILEQIPQIRENILKKNKGKWKKLARKQSQTYFNPSEEFIRGQAKRWAETYNLDVLDELIPEPPKCAVCGEKATKRCSRCRNIWYCRRECQVSHWPKHKAVCDLINEEKSDTNTKENTKNQQ
;
A
#
# COMPACT_ATOMS: atom_id res chain seq x y z
N MET A 1 -25.71 3.96 18.04
CA MET A 1 -26.70 4.85 17.38
C MET A 1 -26.77 4.37 15.93
N THR A 2 -27.91 3.84 15.53
CA THR A 2 -28.15 3.19 14.23
C THR A 2 -27.83 4.15 13.08
N MET A 3 -26.76 3.89 12.34
CA MET A 3 -26.32 4.67 11.18
C MET A 3 -26.85 4.04 9.90
N SER A 4 -27.48 4.86 9.06
CA SER A 4 -28.03 4.46 7.78
C SER A 4 -26.94 4.56 6.72
N PHE A 5 -26.56 3.40 6.18
CA PHE A 5 -25.62 3.25 5.08
C PHE A 5 -26.27 3.76 3.78
N SER A 6 -25.53 4.50 2.96
CA SER A 6 -25.95 4.70 1.56
C SER A 6 -25.71 3.39 0.80
N THR A 7 -26.73 2.89 0.14
CA THR A 7 -26.84 1.51 -0.36
C THR A 7 -26.09 1.20 -1.67
N ASN A 8 -25.37 2.17 -2.25
CA ASN A 8 -24.89 2.05 -3.64
C ASN A 8 -23.42 1.61 -3.80
N THR A 9 -22.66 1.37 -2.72
CA THR A 9 -21.21 1.09 -2.81
C THR A 9 -20.74 -0.20 -2.13
N ARG A 10 -21.58 -0.83 -1.30
CA ARG A 10 -21.26 -2.18 -0.77
C ARG A 10 -21.50 -3.20 -1.88
N LEU A 11 -20.51 -4.03 -2.15
CA LEU A 11 -20.69 -5.16 -3.04
C LEU A 11 -21.59 -6.19 -2.38
N SER A 12 -22.56 -6.70 -3.15
CA SER A 12 -23.21 -7.95 -2.75
C SER A 12 -22.21 -9.10 -2.83
N PRO A 13 -22.38 -10.17 -2.03
CA PRO A 13 -21.53 -11.36 -2.12
C PRO A 13 -21.46 -11.94 -3.54
N SER A 14 -22.58 -11.95 -4.28
CA SER A 14 -22.62 -12.41 -5.68
C SER A 14 -21.81 -11.56 -6.65
N GLU A 15 -21.78 -10.23 -6.44
CA GLU A 15 -20.95 -9.35 -7.28
C GLU A 15 -19.47 -9.53 -6.98
N ALA A 16 -19.12 -9.66 -5.70
CA ALA A 16 -17.74 -9.91 -5.28
C ALA A 16 -17.24 -11.26 -5.81
N GLU A 17 -18.05 -12.32 -5.72
CA GLU A 17 -17.75 -13.64 -6.27
C GLU A 17 -17.49 -13.56 -7.79
N MET A 18 -18.38 -12.89 -8.53
CA MET A 18 -18.21 -12.69 -9.98
C MET A 18 -16.92 -11.93 -10.31
N PHE A 19 -16.59 -10.88 -9.56
CA PHE A 19 -15.34 -10.14 -9.77
C PHE A 19 -14.12 -11.00 -9.50
N VAL A 20 -14.11 -11.74 -8.38
CA VAL A 20 -13.03 -12.66 -8.01
C VAL A 20 -12.82 -13.73 -9.08
N ASP A 21 -13.89 -14.40 -9.51
CA ASP A 21 -13.82 -15.44 -10.55
C ASP A 21 -13.22 -14.89 -11.86
N SER A 22 -13.60 -13.66 -12.23
CA SER A 22 -13.13 -13.03 -13.47
C SER A 22 -11.65 -12.59 -13.48
N LEU A 23 -10.98 -12.58 -12.32
CA LEU A 23 -9.57 -12.16 -12.22
C LEU A 23 -8.67 -13.08 -13.03
N LYS A 24 -7.79 -12.47 -13.84
CA LYS A 24 -6.85 -13.16 -14.73
C LYS A 24 -5.47 -12.50 -14.73
N VAL A 25 -4.48 -13.26 -15.18
CA VAL A 25 -3.10 -12.77 -15.35
C VAL A 25 -2.99 -11.94 -16.62
N PHE A 26 -2.32 -10.79 -16.52
CA PHE A 26 -1.97 -9.95 -17.65
C PHE A 26 -0.48 -9.98 -17.95
N ASP A 27 -0.12 -9.84 -19.24
CA ASP A 27 1.25 -9.56 -19.65
C ASP A 27 1.56 -8.07 -19.50
N VAL A 28 2.84 -7.73 -19.29
CA VAL A 28 3.34 -6.33 -19.24
C VAL A 28 2.88 -5.52 -20.46
N ALA A 29 2.77 -6.16 -21.64
CA ALA A 29 2.32 -5.51 -22.87
C ALA A 29 0.84 -5.08 -22.86
N SER A 30 0.03 -5.66 -22.00
CA SER A 30 -1.41 -5.38 -21.86
C SER A 30 -1.73 -4.38 -20.76
N VAL A 31 -0.74 -3.97 -19.97
CA VAL A 31 -0.89 -2.93 -18.94
C VAL A 31 -1.37 -1.63 -19.61
N GLY A 32 -2.43 -1.03 -19.05
CA GLY A 32 -3.11 0.15 -19.60
C GLY A 32 -4.17 -0.16 -20.68
N SER A 33 -4.29 -1.40 -21.14
CA SER A 33 -5.35 -1.79 -22.09
C SER A 33 -6.74 -1.73 -21.45
N PRO A 34 -7.83 -1.61 -22.24
CA PRO A 34 -9.19 -1.57 -21.70
C PRO A 34 -9.57 -2.77 -20.82
N GLU A 35 -9.09 -3.97 -21.15
CA GLU A 35 -9.33 -5.17 -20.33
C GLU A 35 -8.58 -5.10 -19.00
N TRP A 36 -7.33 -4.62 -19.02
CA TRP A 36 -6.54 -4.45 -17.81
C TRP A 36 -7.17 -3.39 -16.90
N THR A 37 -7.62 -2.27 -17.46
CA THR A 37 -8.27 -1.22 -16.65
C THR A 37 -9.60 -1.70 -16.05
N ARG A 38 -10.33 -2.57 -16.75
CA ARG A 38 -11.52 -3.21 -16.18
C ARG A 38 -11.18 -4.11 -14.99
N GLN A 39 -10.07 -4.86 -15.05
CA GLN A 39 -9.61 -5.62 -13.88
C GLN A 39 -9.18 -4.69 -12.74
N HIS A 40 -8.50 -3.59 -13.02
CA HIS A 40 -8.19 -2.57 -12.01
C HIS A 40 -9.46 -2.12 -11.27
N GLU A 41 -10.55 -1.82 -11.99
CA GLU A 41 -11.84 -1.46 -11.39
C GLU A 41 -12.40 -2.56 -10.49
N TYR A 42 -12.25 -3.83 -10.86
CA TYR A 42 -12.71 -4.97 -10.05
C TYR A 42 -11.87 -5.16 -8.79
N VAL A 43 -10.55 -5.12 -8.92
CA VAL A 43 -9.64 -5.24 -7.76
C VAL A 43 -9.86 -4.09 -6.80
N GLU A 44 -10.09 -2.86 -7.29
CA GLU A 44 -10.39 -1.71 -6.42
C GLU A 44 -11.70 -1.87 -5.65
N LYS A 45 -12.76 -2.34 -6.31
CA LYS A 45 -14.05 -2.60 -5.62
C LYS A 45 -13.91 -3.70 -4.56
N LEU A 46 -13.17 -4.76 -4.87
CA LEU A 46 -12.86 -5.82 -3.91
C LEU A 46 -12.02 -5.29 -2.74
N ASN A 47 -11.05 -4.43 -3.02
CA ASN A 47 -10.21 -3.76 -2.03
C ASN A 47 -11.05 -2.91 -1.07
N ILE A 48 -11.90 -2.03 -1.59
CA ILE A 48 -12.81 -1.21 -0.78
C ILE A 48 -13.71 -2.11 0.09
N GLN A 49 -14.29 -3.17 -0.49
CA GLN A 49 -15.15 -4.07 0.26
C GLN A 49 -14.42 -4.82 1.38
N ALA A 50 -13.19 -5.29 1.15
CA ALA A 50 -12.38 -5.94 2.18
C ALA A 50 -12.06 -4.98 3.34
N ILE A 51 -11.74 -3.72 3.04
CA ILE A 51 -11.52 -2.71 4.09
C ILE A 51 -12.80 -2.46 4.89
N LEU A 52 -13.96 -2.40 4.22
CA LEU A 52 -15.25 -2.22 4.88
C LEU A 52 -15.59 -3.40 5.81
N ASN A 53 -15.37 -4.64 5.35
CA ASN A 53 -15.58 -5.84 6.15
C ASN A 53 -14.70 -5.82 7.41
N ALA A 54 -13.39 -5.56 7.23
CA ALA A 54 -12.44 -5.45 8.33
C ALA A 54 -12.77 -4.32 9.32
N SER A 55 -13.23 -3.17 8.82
CA SER A 55 -13.58 -2.01 9.67
C SER A 55 -14.88 -2.21 10.45
N ALA A 56 -15.79 -3.03 9.92
CA ALA A 56 -17.08 -3.34 10.53
C ALA A 56 -17.07 -4.61 11.41
N ASP A 57 -15.94 -5.32 11.48
CA ASP A 57 -15.82 -6.63 12.13
C ASP A 57 -16.85 -7.65 11.56
N GLU A 58 -17.06 -7.58 10.25
CA GLU A 58 -17.96 -8.46 9.48
C GLU A 58 -17.16 -9.66 8.90
N ASP A 59 -17.86 -10.73 8.51
CA ASP A 59 -17.23 -11.89 7.86
C ASP A 59 -16.56 -11.50 6.53
N GLU A 60 -15.31 -11.91 6.37
CA GLU A 60 -14.50 -11.53 5.21
C GLU A 60 -14.76 -12.46 4.02
N PHE A 61 -15.88 -12.24 3.34
CA PHE A 61 -16.27 -13.05 2.18
C PHE A 61 -15.35 -12.82 0.97
N VAL A 62 -14.69 -11.66 0.82
CA VAL A 62 -13.76 -11.41 -0.29
C VAL A 62 -12.59 -12.39 -0.19
N LYS A 63 -12.01 -12.54 1.01
CA LYS A 63 -10.99 -13.56 1.30
C LYS A 63 -11.51 -14.96 0.96
N SER A 64 -12.71 -15.32 1.43
CA SER A 64 -13.28 -16.66 1.21
C SER A 64 -13.41 -16.99 -0.28
N PHE A 65 -13.82 -16.03 -1.11
CA PHE A 65 -13.84 -16.20 -2.56
C PHE A 65 -12.43 -16.28 -3.16
N LEU A 66 -11.49 -15.44 -2.72
CA LEU A 66 -10.10 -15.50 -3.20
C LEU A 66 -9.45 -16.86 -2.94
N ILE A 67 -9.73 -17.48 -1.79
CA ILE A 67 -9.31 -18.85 -1.46
C ILE A 67 -10.03 -19.85 -2.37
N SER A 68 -11.36 -19.80 -2.42
CA SER A 68 -12.19 -20.79 -3.14
C SER A 68 -11.90 -20.85 -4.64
N TYR A 69 -11.53 -19.71 -5.24
CA TYR A 69 -11.20 -19.58 -6.66
C TYR A 69 -9.69 -19.55 -6.93
N GLU A 70 -8.85 -19.82 -5.93
CA GLU A 70 -7.37 -19.88 -6.03
C GLU A 70 -6.76 -18.62 -6.68
N LYS A 71 -7.21 -17.43 -6.27
CA LYS A 71 -6.84 -16.15 -6.91
C LYS A 71 -5.64 -15.44 -6.28
N PHE A 72 -5.09 -15.92 -5.17
CA PHE A 72 -3.86 -15.34 -4.60
C PHE A 72 -2.67 -15.37 -5.58
N PRO A 73 -2.35 -16.48 -6.26
CA PRO A 73 -1.30 -16.49 -7.29
C PRO A 73 -1.56 -15.51 -8.43
N VAL A 74 -2.83 -15.30 -8.80
CA VAL A 74 -3.23 -14.34 -9.83
C VAL A 74 -2.95 -12.91 -9.37
N LEU A 75 -3.39 -12.54 -8.15
CA LEU A 75 -3.15 -11.22 -7.58
C LEU A 75 -1.67 -10.92 -7.37
N ILE A 76 -0.89 -11.90 -6.89
CA ILE A 76 0.56 -11.76 -6.72
C ILE A 76 1.23 -11.58 -8.08
N THR A 77 0.78 -12.29 -9.12
CA THR A 77 1.28 -12.07 -10.48
C THR A 77 0.93 -10.67 -10.99
N ASP A 78 -0.30 -10.20 -10.76
CA ASP A 78 -0.75 -8.86 -11.16
C ASP A 78 0.09 -7.76 -10.49
N LEU A 79 0.35 -7.91 -9.18
CA LEU A 79 1.26 -7.04 -8.41
C LEU A 79 2.66 -6.97 -9.05
N LEU A 80 3.24 -8.12 -9.39
CA LEU A 80 4.58 -8.20 -9.97
C LEU A 80 4.64 -7.68 -11.40
N VAL A 81 3.56 -7.82 -12.18
CA VAL A 81 3.44 -7.22 -13.51
C VAL A 81 3.45 -5.70 -13.40
N SER A 82 2.69 -5.12 -12.47
CA SER A 82 2.71 -3.68 -12.20
C SER A 82 4.07 -3.18 -11.73
N ASP A 83 4.71 -3.89 -10.80
CA ASP A 83 6.05 -3.54 -10.29
C ASP A 83 7.10 -3.54 -11.41
N VAL A 84 7.13 -4.60 -12.24
CA VAL A 84 8.05 -4.68 -13.38
C VAL A 84 7.72 -3.65 -14.45
N TRP A 85 6.44 -3.37 -14.70
CA TRP A 85 6.04 -2.33 -15.64
C TRP A 85 6.53 -0.96 -15.18
N LYS A 86 6.39 -0.62 -13.89
CA LYS A 86 6.91 0.61 -13.30
C LYS A 86 8.43 0.69 -13.40
N GLU A 87 9.15 -0.39 -13.12
CA GLU A 87 10.62 -0.40 -13.17
C GLU A 87 11.18 -0.36 -14.61
N LYS A 88 10.53 -1.03 -15.57
CA LYS A 88 11.10 -1.27 -16.90
C LYS A 88 10.45 -0.49 -18.03
N VAL A 89 9.16 -0.18 -17.92
CA VAL A 89 8.41 0.50 -18.97
C VAL A 89 8.22 1.97 -18.62
N PHE A 90 7.75 2.28 -17.41
CA PHE A 90 7.57 3.66 -16.98
C PHE A 90 8.89 4.44 -17.03
N SER A 91 10.00 3.88 -16.54
CA SER A 91 11.33 4.51 -16.69
C SER A 91 11.70 4.79 -18.15
N GLN A 92 11.29 3.94 -19.11
CA GLN A 92 11.55 4.20 -20.53
C GLN A 92 10.63 5.27 -21.12
N LEU A 93 9.44 5.49 -20.55
CA LEU A 93 8.58 6.62 -20.91
C LEU A 93 9.21 7.94 -20.44
N LEU A 94 9.83 7.94 -19.26
CA LEU A 94 10.60 9.09 -18.75
C LEU A 94 11.83 9.37 -19.62
N ASP A 95 12.64 8.34 -19.91
CA ASP A 95 13.86 8.46 -20.72
C ASP A 95 13.60 9.00 -22.15
N MET A 96 12.40 8.78 -22.68
CA MET A 96 12.03 9.24 -24.02
C MET A 96 11.29 10.58 -24.03
N GLU A 97 11.22 11.26 -22.88
CA GLU A 97 10.56 12.56 -22.69
C GLU A 97 9.10 12.52 -23.20
N PHE A 98 8.39 11.43 -22.90
CA PHE A 98 6.99 11.30 -23.29
C PHE A 98 6.10 12.23 -22.46
N GLU A 99 5.41 13.16 -23.13
CA GLU A 99 4.45 14.08 -22.51
C GLU A 99 3.02 13.79 -23.04
N PRO A 100 2.17 13.10 -22.27
CA PRO A 100 0.79 12.81 -22.69
C PRO A 100 -0.12 14.03 -22.53
N GLU A 101 -1.24 14.06 -23.27
CA GLU A 101 -2.29 15.08 -23.08
C GLU A 101 -2.91 15.05 -21.67
N SER A 102 -2.91 13.86 -21.04
CA SER A 102 -3.33 13.68 -19.66
C SER A 102 -2.48 12.61 -18.98
N THR A 103 -1.99 12.90 -17.78
CA THR A 103 -1.25 11.94 -16.95
C THR A 103 -2.17 10.94 -16.24
N PHE A 104 -3.49 11.12 -16.30
CA PHE A 104 -4.47 10.29 -15.59
C PHE A 104 -4.31 8.78 -15.88
N PRO A 105 -4.20 8.30 -17.15
CA PRO A 105 -4.02 6.87 -17.42
C PRO A 105 -2.73 6.28 -16.83
N LEU A 106 -1.64 7.06 -16.83
CA LEU A 106 -0.38 6.63 -16.21
C LEU A 106 -0.50 6.59 -14.69
N TYR A 107 -1.16 7.58 -14.09
CA TYR A 107 -1.44 7.60 -12.66
C TYR A 107 -2.24 6.38 -12.21
N ILE A 108 -3.33 6.02 -12.92
CA ILE A 108 -4.11 4.79 -12.63
C ILE A 108 -3.23 3.54 -12.70
N THR A 109 -2.33 3.50 -13.69
CA THR A 109 -1.41 2.37 -13.86
C THR A 109 -0.46 2.22 -12.67
N LEU A 110 0.09 3.34 -12.19
CA LEU A 110 0.95 3.37 -11.00
C LEU A 110 0.17 3.07 -9.72
N TYR A 111 -1.07 3.58 -9.62
CA TYR A 111 -1.93 3.39 -8.47
C TYR A 111 -2.39 1.94 -8.31
N HIS A 112 -2.53 1.18 -9.40
CA HIS A 112 -2.95 -0.22 -9.33
C HIS A 112 -2.05 -1.09 -8.45
N GLU A 113 -0.74 -0.84 -8.40
CA GLU A 113 0.16 -1.55 -7.47
C GLU A 113 -0.23 -1.30 -6.01
N ALA A 114 -0.62 -0.06 -5.67
CA ALA A 114 -1.11 0.32 -4.36
C ALA A 114 -2.46 -0.35 -4.02
N THR A 115 -3.36 -0.46 -5.00
CA THR A 115 -4.63 -1.18 -4.86
C THR A 115 -4.40 -2.67 -4.55
N VAL A 116 -3.58 -3.35 -5.37
CA VAL A 116 -3.35 -4.79 -5.24
C VAL A 116 -2.65 -5.11 -3.93
N ILE A 117 -1.62 -4.35 -3.55
CA ILE A 117 -0.92 -4.59 -2.28
C ILE A 117 -1.81 -4.32 -1.07
N ASN A 118 -2.76 -3.39 -1.15
CA ASN A 118 -3.70 -3.12 -0.06
C ASN A 118 -4.73 -4.25 0.11
N LEU A 119 -5.25 -4.77 -1.01
CA LEU A 119 -6.13 -5.94 -0.97
C LEU A 119 -5.39 -7.16 -0.40
N LEU A 120 -4.14 -7.38 -0.82
CA LEU A 120 -3.29 -8.44 -0.27
C LEU A 120 -3.00 -8.20 1.22
N GLU A 121 -2.69 -6.97 1.65
CA GLU A 121 -2.49 -6.65 3.07
C GLU A 121 -3.71 -7.01 3.91
N THR A 122 -4.91 -6.64 3.45
CA THR A 122 -6.14 -6.89 4.21
C THR A 122 -6.48 -8.38 4.25
N THR A 123 -6.29 -9.10 3.14
CA THR A 123 -6.69 -10.51 3.02
C THR A 123 -5.65 -11.50 3.55
N LEU A 124 -4.35 -11.18 3.50
CA LEU A 124 -3.27 -12.01 4.04
C LEU A 124 -3.10 -11.90 5.56
N TYR A 125 -3.85 -11.01 6.22
CA TYR A 125 -3.94 -11.01 7.68
C TYR A 125 -4.39 -12.37 8.23
N PHE A 126 -5.21 -13.10 7.46
CA PHE A 126 -5.73 -14.42 7.81
C PHE A 126 -4.73 -15.54 7.42
N PRO A 127 -4.39 -16.48 8.33
CA PRO A 127 -3.45 -17.57 8.06
C PRO A 127 -3.79 -18.41 6.81
N GLU A 128 -5.07 -18.71 6.59
CA GLU A 128 -5.54 -19.56 5.50
C GLU A 128 -5.23 -18.95 4.12
N SER A 129 -5.18 -17.61 4.05
CA SER A 129 -4.80 -16.88 2.84
C SER A 129 -3.32 -17.07 2.50
N CYS A 130 -2.45 -17.12 3.51
CA CYS A 130 -1.02 -17.39 3.30
C CYS A 130 -0.80 -18.80 2.77
N GLU A 131 -1.53 -19.78 3.31
CA GLU A 131 -1.49 -21.17 2.83
C GLU A 131 -2.00 -21.29 1.39
N SER A 132 -3.09 -20.59 1.05
CA SER A 132 -3.66 -20.58 -0.31
C SER A 132 -2.77 -19.89 -1.36
N ALA A 133 -1.81 -19.05 -0.96
CA ALA A 133 -0.88 -18.42 -1.89
C ALA A 133 0.22 -19.39 -2.38
N ASP A 134 0.42 -20.53 -1.70
CA ASP A 134 1.32 -21.61 -2.09
C ASP A 134 2.72 -21.11 -2.57
N GLU A 135 3.21 -21.58 -3.73
CA GLU A 135 4.54 -21.21 -4.24
C GLU A 135 4.66 -19.71 -4.58
N SER A 136 3.55 -19.05 -4.93
CA SER A 136 3.56 -17.62 -5.28
C SER A 136 3.88 -16.72 -4.07
N LEU A 137 3.69 -17.22 -2.84
CA LEU A 137 4.08 -16.50 -1.64
C LEU A 137 5.59 -16.22 -1.58
N LEU A 138 6.42 -17.07 -2.22
CA LEU A 138 7.86 -16.87 -2.33
C LEU A 138 8.19 -15.60 -3.15
N ASP A 139 7.51 -15.40 -4.28
CA ASP A 139 7.66 -14.21 -5.11
C ASP A 139 7.14 -12.95 -4.37
N LEU A 140 6.11 -13.08 -3.54
CA LEU A 140 5.60 -11.98 -2.70
C LEU A 140 6.61 -11.58 -1.61
N VAL A 141 7.29 -12.55 -0.98
CA VAL A 141 8.37 -12.28 0.00
C VAL A 141 9.51 -11.51 -0.66
N ASP A 142 9.92 -11.91 -1.87
CA ASP A 142 10.93 -11.20 -2.66
C ASP A 142 10.50 -9.78 -3.03
N TYR A 143 9.22 -9.60 -3.38
CA TYR A 143 8.65 -8.29 -3.62
C TYR A 143 8.73 -7.42 -2.36
N CYS A 144 8.24 -7.92 -1.21
CA CYS A 144 8.25 -7.16 0.03
C CYS A 144 9.66 -6.81 0.47
N TYR A 145 10.61 -7.75 0.37
CA TYR A 145 12.02 -7.50 0.65
C TYR A 145 12.57 -6.34 -0.19
N ARG A 146 12.35 -6.35 -1.51
CA ARG A 146 12.80 -5.26 -2.40
C ARG A 146 12.22 -3.91 -1.99
N LYS A 147 10.92 -3.84 -1.67
CA LYS A 147 10.28 -2.59 -1.22
C LYS A 147 10.89 -2.09 0.10
N LEU A 148 11.12 -2.98 1.06
CA LEU A 148 11.74 -2.64 2.34
C LEU A 148 13.21 -2.20 2.17
N THR A 149 13.97 -2.81 1.26
CA THR A 149 15.33 -2.33 0.96
C THR A 149 15.35 -0.98 0.25
N ASP A 150 14.41 -0.74 -0.67
CA ASP A 150 14.29 0.52 -1.41
C ASP A 150 13.97 1.67 -0.45
N ILE A 151 13.00 1.50 0.46
CA ILE A 151 12.63 2.55 1.43
C ILE A 151 13.77 2.86 2.42
N ILE A 152 14.57 1.87 2.84
CA ILE A 152 15.76 2.11 3.68
C ILE A 152 16.84 2.87 2.90
N SER A 153 17.01 2.58 1.61
CA SER A 153 18.00 3.29 0.79
C SER A 153 17.63 4.77 0.61
N ARG A 154 16.33 5.05 0.47
CA ARG A 154 15.76 6.39 0.27
C ARG A 154 15.55 7.18 1.55
N SER A 155 15.44 6.54 2.73
CA SER A 155 15.28 7.27 4.00
C SER A 155 16.48 8.16 4.35
N LYS A 156 17.60 7.96 3.67
CA LYS A 156 18.78 8.83 3.71
C LYS A 156 18.58 10.15 2.94
N GLU A 157 17.58 10.22 2.07
CA GLU A 157 17.14 11.42 1.34
C GLU A 157 16.12 12.18 2.23
N LYS A 158 16.30 13.49 2.40
CA LYS A 158 15.57 14.28 3.40
C LYS A 158 14.13 14.57 2.96
N PHE A 159 13.20 14.56 3.92
CA PHE A 159 11.79 14.97 3.79
C PHE A 159 11.51 16.34 3.16
N GLU A 160 12.48 17.25 3.14
CA GLU A 160 12.28 18.57 2.51
C GLU A 160 11.92 18.41 1.02
N GLU A 161 12.48 17.41 0.33
CA GLU A 161 12.08 17.04 -1.03
C GLU A 161 10.63 16.53 -1.11
N ILE A 162 10.10 15.96 -0.02
CA ILE A 162 8.74 15.39 0.06
C ILE A 162 7.67 16.44 0.39
N LYS A 163 8.04 17.54 1.08
CA LYS A 163 7.13 18.66 1.35
C LYS A 163 7.11 19.71 0.24
N ASP A 164 8.18 19.84 -0.53
CA ASP A 164 8.27 20.75 -1.69
C ASP A 164 7.52 20.21 -2.94
N PHE A 165 6.56 19.31 -2.73
CA PHE A 165 5.59 18.82 -3.72
C PHE A 165 4.37 19.73 -3.90
N VAL A 166 4.41 20.97 -3.39
CA VAL A 166 3.43 22.01 -3.74
C VAL A 166 3.99 22.76 -4.94
N ASN A 167 3.50 22.39 -6.14
CA ASN A 167 3.67 23.06 -7.44
C ASN A 167 4.74 24.16 -7.44
N GLU A 168 6.01 23.79 -7.63
CA GLU A 168 6.96 24.77 -8.09
C GLU A 168 6.44 25.31 -9.44
N PRO A 169 6.28 26.63 -9.59
CA PRO A 169 5.82 27.19 -10.86
C PRO A 169 6.84 26.85 -11.97
N GLY A 170 6.54 25.83 -12.78
CA GLY A 170 7.38 25.38 -13.88
C GLY A 170 7.64 23.87 -13.98
N SER A 171 7.15 23.01 -13.06
CA SER A 171 7.29 21.55 -13.22
C SER A 171 6.42 20.99 -14.37
N SER A 172 6.92 19.97 -15.07
CA SER A 172 6.13 19.27 -16.09
C SER A 172 5.13 18.31 -15.45
N ASN A 173 4.05 17.94 -16.16
CA ASN A 173 3.06 17.01 -15.62
C ASN A 173 3.68 15.64 -15.30
N MET A 174 4.69 15.23 -16.07
CA MET A 174 5.45 14.01 -15.84
C MET A 174 6.32 14.08 -14.58
N GLN A 175 6.93 15.23 -14.27
CA GLN A 175 7.65 15.41 -13.00
C GLN A 175 6.71 15.32 -11.80
N ASP A 176 5.52 15.91 -11.89
CA ASP A 176 4.52 15.78 -10.81
C ASP A 176 4.03 14.33 -10.66
N LEU A 177 3.91 13.60 -11.77
CA LEU A 177 3.58 12.17 -11.76
C LEU A 177 4.68 11.31 -11.12
N GLU A 178 5.96 11.61 -11.38
CA GLU A 178 7.09 10.95 -10.70
C GLU A 178 7.05 11.17 -9.19
N LYS A 179 6.75 12.39 -8.74
CA LYS A 179 6.58 12.73 -7.32
C LYS A 179 5.43 11.95 -6.69
N GLN A 180 4.30 11.84 -7.38
CA GLN A 180 3.17 11.02 -6.97
C GLN A 180 3.54 9.53 -6.89
N ALA A 181 4.29 9.02 -7.87
CA ALA A 181 4.78 7.64 -7.88
C ALA A 181 5.70 7.35 -6.68
N ALA A 182 6.58 8.29 -6.32
CA ALA A 182 7.45 8.18 -5.15
C ALA A 182 6.64 8.12 -3.84
N LYS A 183 5.60 8.95 -3.71
CA LYS A 183 4.69 8.89 -2.57
C LYS A 183 3.96 7.54 -2.50
N LEU A 184 3.42 7.06 -3.62
CA LEU A 184 2.78 5.74 -3.68
C LEU A 184 3.75 4.62 -3.29
N ASN A 185 5.01 4.69 -3.73
CA ASN A 185 6.03 3.71 -3.34
C ASN A 185 6.28 3.66 -1.84
N PHE A 186 6.24 4.80 -1.16
CA PHE A 186 6.36 4.86 0.28
C PHE A 186 5.19 4.11 0.96
N ASP A 187 3.95 4.44 0.56
CA ASP A 187 2.74 3.80 1.07
C ASP A 187 2.77 2.27 0.82
N ILE A 188 3.13 1.85 -0.40
CA ILE A 188 3.30 0.45 -0.80
C ILE A 188 4.35 -0.26 0.09
N SER A 189 5.46 0.41 0.42
CA SER A 189 6.53 -0.18 1.23
C SER A 189 6.11 -0.37 2.69
N VAL A 190 5.28 0.52 3.23
CA VAL A 190 4.67 0.33 4.56
C VAL A 190 3.72 -0.89 4.55
N LYS A 191 2.92 -1.07 3.50
CA LYS A 191 2.05 -2.24 3.34
C LYS A 191 2.84 -3.54 3.16
N ALA A 192 3.95 -3.47 2.44
CA ALA A 192 4.90 -4.59 2.31
C ALA A 192 5.46 -5.01 3.68
N MET A 193 5.67 -4.08 4.62
CA MET A 193 6.05 -4.41 5.99
C MET A 193 4.94 -5.17 6.72
N SER A 194 3.69 -4.73 6.61
CA SER A 194 2.53 -5.46 7.18
C SER A 194 2.45 -6.88 6.65
N ILE A 195 2.53 -7.06 5.33
CA ILE A 195 2.50 -8.38 4.68
C ILE A 195 3.69 -9.23 5.15
N MET A 196 4.90 -8.68 5.20
CA MET A 196 6.07 -9.40 5.70
C MET A 196 5.83 -9.89 7.13
N ARG A 197 5.22 -9.06 8.00
CA ARG A 197 4.81 -9.48 9.34
C ARG A 197 3.81 -10.63 9.30
N TYR A 198 2.76 -10.56 8.49
CA TYR A 198 1.75 -11.63 8.39
C TYR A 198 2.36 -12.96 7.92
N VAL A 199 3.32 -12.92 6.99
CA VAL A 199 4.07 -14.13 6.60
C VAL A 199 4.87 -14.68 7.78
N THR A 200 5.50 -13.81 8.59
CA THR A 200 6.24 -14.28 9.78
C THR A 200 5.34 -14.79 10.91
N ASP A 201 4.11 -14.29 11.05
CA ASP A 201 3.13 -14.84 11.99
C ASP A 201 2.84 -16.32 11.66
N ASN A 202 2.86 -16.65 10.37
CA ASN A 202 2.52 -17.96 9.81
C ASN A 202 3.75 -18.85 9.49
N VAL A 203 4.95 -18.55 10.00
CA VAL A 203 6.17 -19.34 9.69
C VAL A 203 6.05 -20.86 9.95
N ASP A 204 5.16 -21.28 10.85
CA ASP A 204 4.96 -22.69 11.19
C ASP A 204 3.98 -23.40 10.24
N GLY A 205 3.18 -22.64 9.47
CA GLY A 205 2.24 -23.16 8.45
C GLY A 205 2.75 -23.07 7.01
N ILE A 206 3.78 -22.23 6.75
CA ILE A 206 4.34 -22.06 5.40
C ILE A 206 5.46 -23.07 5.07
N THR A 207 5.79 -23.19 3.79
CA THR A 207 6.80 -24.14 3.31
C THR A 207 8.22 -23.81 3.79
N LEU A 208 9.04 -24.86 3.89
CA LEU A 208 10.44 -24.73 4.28
C LEU A 208 11.24 -23.80 3.34
N SER A 209 10.90 -23.77 2.05
CA SER A 209 11.51 -22.89 1.04
C SER A 209 11.33 -21.42 1.41
N ILE A 210 10.12 -21.01 1.76
CA ILE A 210 9.79 -19.63 2.14
C ILE A 210 10.55 -19.25 3.41
N LEU A 211 10.59 -20.15 4.40
CA LEU A 211 11.36 -19.91 5.62
C LEU A 211 12.87 -19.78 5.36
N THR A 212 13.45 -20.56 4.43
CA THR A 212 14.86 -20.37 4.00
C THR A 212 15.04 -18.99 3.39
N ARG A 213 14.14 -18.59 2.49
CA ARG A 213 14.22 -17.33 1.77
C ARG A 213 14.21 -16.14 2.72
N ILE A 214 13.31 -16.15 3.70
CA ILE A 214 13.18 -15.10 4.73
C ILE A 214 14.46 -15.01 5.59
N LEU A 215 14.93 -16.15 6.12
CA LEU A 215 15.97 -16.15 7.16
C LEU A 215 17.39 -16.11 6.60
N ASN A 216 17.66 -16.86 5.55
CA ASN A 216 19.02 -17.12 5.08
C ASN A 216 19.37 -16.37 3.80
N THR A 217 18.39 -16.17 2.91
CA THR A 217 18.63 -15.44 1.65
C THR A 217 18.48 -13.93 1.82
N HIS A 218 17.38 -13.49 2.43
CA HIS A 218 17.09 -12.08 2.65
C HIS A 218 17.62 -11.55 3.98
N ASP A 219 17.97 -12.44 4.90
CA ASP A 219 18.42 -12.09 6.25
C ASP A 219 17.45 -11.10 6.94
N LEU A 220 16.15 -11.45 6.92
CA LEU A 220 15.09 -10.59 7.42
C LEU A 220 15.33 -10.06 8.85
N PRO A 221 15.86 -10.84 9.82
CA PRO A 221 16.15 -10.30 11.15
C PRO A 221 17.07 -9.07 11.11
N ILE A 222 18.06 -9.06 10.22
CA ILE A 222 19.01 -7.95 10.06
C ILE A 222 18.34 -6.75 9.39
N LEU A 223 17.53 -6.99 8.36
CA LEU A 223 16.73 -5.95 7.71
C LEU A 223 15.79 -5.25 8.71
N LEU A 224 15.13 -6.02 9.57
CA LEU A 224 14.20 -5.48 10.58
C LEU A 224 14.93 -4.67 11.66
N VAL A 225 16.14 -5.09 12.08
CA VAL A 225 16.98 -4.27 12.96
C VAL A 225 17.34 -2.95 12.28
N GLU A 226 17.69 -2.96 11.00
CA GLU A 226 18.01 -1.75 10.24
C GLU A 226 16.79 -0.79 10.16
N LEU A 227 15.58 -1.32 9.98
CA LEU A 227 14.34 -0.52 10.03
C LEU A 227 14.06 0.09 11.41
N LEU A 228 14.49 -0.55 12.50
CA LEU A 228 14.36 0.01 13.86
C LEU A 228 15.43 1.07 14.15
N GLU A 229 16.65 0.87 13.65
CA GLU A 229 17.75 1.84 13.79
C GLU A 229 17.49 3.10 12.95
N ASN A 230 16.96 2.91 11.74
CA ASN A 230 16.74 3.97 10.75
C ASN A 230 15.28 3.93 10.24
N PRO A 231 14.29 4.25 11.09
CA PRO A 231 12.87 4.14 10.75
C PRO A 231 12.49 5.11 9.63
N PRO A 232 12.14 4.63 8.42
CA PRO A 232 11.84 5.52 7.29
C PRO A 232 10.54 6.31 7.47
N TRP A 233 9.69 5.88 8.40
CA TRP A 233 8.43 6.53 8.80
C TRP A 233 8.58 7.52 9.96
N THR A 234 9.81 7.84 10.40
CA THR A 234 10.08 8.85 11.41
C THR A 234 11.14 9.82 10.91
N GLN A 235 10.86 11.12 10.95
CA GLN A 235 11.75 12.15 10.43
C GLN A 235 11.76 13.38 11.32
N GLU A 236 12.91 14.03 11.43
CA GLU A 236 13.06 15.30 12.15
C GLU A 236 13.32 16.43 11.16
N ILE A 237 12.46 17.45 11.16
CA ILE A 237 12.56 18.62 10.28
C ILE A 237 12.47 19.88 11.11
N LYS A 238 13.50 20.73 11.02
CA LYS A 238 13.57 22.03 11.71
C LYS A 238 13.26 21.91 13.22
N GLY A 239 13.79 20.85 13.86
CA GLY A 239 13.59 20.55 15.28
C GLY A 239 12.21 19.99 15.65
N LYS A 240 11.40 19.59 14.67
CA LYS A 240 10.09 18.96 14.86
C LYS A 240 10.11 17.53 14.36
N THR A 241 9.57 16.61 15.16
CA THR A 241 9.43 15.21 14.78
C THR A 241 8.12 14.98 14.03
N TYR A 242 8.22 14.29 12.90
CA TYR A 242 7.10 13.82 12.10
C TYR A 242 7.12 12.29 12.07
N ARG A 243 5.96 11.67 12.21
CA ARG A 243 5.79 10.22 12.06
C ARG A 243 4.70 9.89 11.06
N TYR A 244 4.90 8.82 10.31
CA TYR A 244 3.94 8.35 9.32
C TYR A 244 3.10 7.20 9.88
N TYR A 245 1.79 7.39 9.88
CA TYR A 245 0.80 6.37 10.23
C TYR A 245 -0.56 6.73 9.60
N ASP A 246 -1.47 5.75 9.47
CA ASP A 246 -2.78 5.92 8.82
C ASP A 246 -2.70 6.63 7.46
N CYS A 247 -1.70 6.24 6.67
CA CYS A 247 -1.38 6.75 5.35
C CYS A 247 -1.01 8.25 5.28
N LYS A 248 -0.61 8.87 6.40
CA LYS A 248 -0.32 10.30 6.49
C LYS A 248 0.86 10.60 7.42
N TRP A 249 1.52 11.72 7.15
CA TRP A 249 2.53 12.29 8.05
C TRP A 249 1.87 13.17 9.10
N HIS A 250 2.18 12.91 10.37
CA HIS A 250 1.68 13.64 11.52
C HIS A 250 2.84 14.32 12.27
N GLU A 251 2.64 15.59 12.62
CA GLU A 251 3.58 16.31 13.49
C GLU A 251 3.36 15.87 14.94
N MET A 252 4.42 15.42 15.60
CA MET A 252 4.39 14.98 16.98
C MET A 252 4.46 16.21 17.89
N LYS A 253 3.28 16.69 18.32
CA LYS A 253 3.15 17.98 19.05
C LYS A 253 3.44 17.89 20.53
N SER A 254 3.23 16.72 21.15
CA SER A 254 3.44 16.52 22.58
C SER A 254 4.57 15.53 22.85
N THR A 255 5.17 15.62 24.03
CA THR A 255 6.15 14.61 24.48
C THR A 255 5.51 13.23 24.58
N GLU A 256 4.26 13.14 25.03
CA GLU A 256 3.54 11.86 25.13
C GLU A 256 3.34 11.20 23.76
N ASP A 257 2.98 11.97 22.73
CA ASP A 257 2.81 11.42 21.38
C ASP A 257 4.14 10.87 20.85
N ASN A 258 5.26 11.56 21.12
CA ASN A 258 6.59 11.08 20.72
C ASN A 258 7.00 9.75 21.38
N LEU A 259 6.38 9.41 22.51
CA LEU A 259 6.65 8.17 23.24
C LEU A 259 5.75 7.00 22.81
N LYS A 260 4.66 7.28 22.08
CA LYS A 260 3.72 6.25 21.60
C LYS A 260 4.32 5.50 20.42
N LEU A 261 4.25 4.18 20.50
CA LEU A 261 4.61 3.30 19.40
C LEU A 261 3.59 3.43 18.27
N THR A 262 4.05 3.62 17.04
CA THR A 262 3.18 3.61 15.87
C THR A 262 2.81 2.18 15.46
N LYS A 263 1.71 2.03 14.72
CA LYS A 263 1.30 0.71 14.18
C LYS A 263 2.42 0.06 13.36
N THR A 264 3.10 0.84 12.51
CA THR A 264 4.18 0.35 11.64
C THR A 264 5.39 -0.13 12.45
N GLU A 265 5.83 0.62 13.46
CA GLU A 265 6.90 0.18 14.36
C GLU A 265 6.51 -1.11 15.11
N GLY A 266 5.25 -1.21 15.52
CA GLY A 266 4.69 -2.44 16.09
C GLY A 266 4.80 -3.63 15.12
N GLN A 267 4.52 -3.44 13.82
CA GLN A 267 4.69 -4.50 12.82
C GLN A 267 6.13 -5.01 12.75
N VAL A 268 7.11 -4.09 12.78
CA VAL A 268 8.54 -4.46 12.75
C VAL A 268 8.91 -5.27 13.99
N TRP A 269 8.48 -4.84 15.17
CA TRP A 269 8.75 -5.56 16.42
C TRP A 269 8.12 -6.95 16.46
N ILE A 270 6.87 -7.09 16.00
CA ILE A 270 6.19 -8.38 15.95
C ILE A 270 6.88 -9.31 14.95
N ALA A 271 7.20 -8.81 13.75
CA ALA A 271 7.91 -9.59 12.74
C ALA A 271 9.27 -10.07 13.27
N LEU A 272 10.00 -9.18 13.95
CA LEU A 272 11.30 -9.48 14.56
C LEU A 272 11.17 -10.52 15.69
N PHE A 273 10.13 -10.41 16.51
CA PHE A 273 9.81 -11.39 17.54
C PHE A 273 9.58 -12.76 16.92
N ASN A 274 8.78 -12.86 15.86
CA ASN A 274 8.50 -14.13 15.19
C ASN A 274 9.78 -14.80 14.64
N VAL A 275 10.62 -14.05 13.93
CA VAL A 275 11.81 -14.63 13.28
C VAL A 275 12.97 -14.92 14.25
N ILE A 276 12.98 -14.33 15.44
CA ILE A 276 14.01 -14.59 16.46
C ILE A 276 13.55 -15.60 17.51
N MET A 277 12.28 -15.56 17.92
CA MET A 277 11.80 -16.30 19.09
C MET A 277 11.17 -17.64 18.74
N LYS A 278 10.62 -17.81 17.53
CA LYS A 278 10.01 -19.09 17.15
C LYS A 278 11.06 -20.19 16.95
N SER A 279 10.76 -21.38 17.45
CA SER A 279 11.70 -22.51 17.43
C SER A 279 12.06 -22.99 16.02
N SER A 280 11.11 -22.92 15.08
CA SER A 280 11.30 -23.20 13.65
C SER A 280 12.34 -22.26 13.04
N CYS A 281 12.29 -20.98 13.36
CA CYS A 281 13.26 -19.98 12.94
C CYS A 281 14.64 -20.18 13.60
N GLN A 282 14.69 -20.35 14.92
CA GLN A 282 15.95 -20.52 15.66
C GLN A 282 16.77 -21.74 15.21
N LYS A 283 16.10 -22.84 14.86
CA LYS A 283 16.76 -24.05 14.34
C LYS A 283 17.42 -23.83 12.99
N LYS A 284 16.94 -22.86 12.21
CA LYS A 284 17.32 -22.65 10.81
C LYS A 284 18.19 -21.42 10.58
N TYR A 285 18.01 -20.40 11.40
CA TYR A 285 18.75 -19.15 11.31
C TYR A 285 20.15 -19.33 11.88
N GLU A 286 21.16 -19.33 10.99
CA GLU A 286 22.55 -19.49 11.39
C GLU A 286 23.04 -18.24 12.14
N MET A 287 23.42 -18.40 13.40
CA MET A 287 23.92 -17.30 14.23
C MET A 287 25.42 -17.07 14.03
N THR A 288 25.76 -16.19 13.09
CA THR A 288 27.15 -15.73 12.89
C THR A 288 27.53 -14.62 13.87
N SER A 289 28.82 -14.37 14.06
CA SER A 289 29.30 -13.25 14.89
C SER A 289 28.80 -11.89 14.39
N TYR A 290 28.68 -11.73 13.07
CA TYR A 290 28.09 -10.53 12.47
C TYR A 290 26.61 -10.37 12.85
N ARG A 291 25.80 -11.41 12.62
CA ARG A 291 24.36 -11.39 12.94
C ARG A 291 24.11 -11.15 14.42
N LYS A 292 24.86 -11.84 15.29
CA LYS A 292 24.83 -11.62 16.74
C LYS A 292 25.05 -10.15 17.07
N ASN A 293 26.13 -9.54 16.57
CA ASN A 293 26.46 -8.15 16.87
C ASN A 293 25.38 -7.16 16.43
N ILE A 294 24.73 -7.40 15.28
CA ILE A 294 23.62 -6.55 14.84
C ILE A 294 22.39 -6.74 15.74
N LEU A 295 22.01 -7.99 16.04
CA LEU A 295 20.90 -8.26 16.98
C LEU A 295 21.14 -7.68 18.37
N MET A 296 22.40 -7.57 18.80
CA MET A 296 22.73 -6.94 20.09
C MET A 296 22.31 -5.48 20.19
N LYS A 297 22.22 -4.76 19.06
CA LYS A 297 21.75 -3.37 19.03
C LYS A 297 20.32 -3.21 19.54
N LEU A 298 19.49 -4.25 19.45
CA LEU A 298 18.11 -4.23 19.93
C LEU A 298 18.01 -3.94 21.43
N ARG A 299 19.05 -4.25 22.23
CA ARG A 299 19.05 -4.00 23.67
C ARG A 299 18.80 -2.53 24.03
N SER A 300 19.34 -1.59 23.26
CA SER A 300 19.12 -0.15 23.53
C SER A 300 17.70 0.30 23.20
N HIS A 301 16.99 -0.44 22.35
CA HIS A 301 15.61 -0.12 21.96
C HIS A 301 14.57 -0.74 22.90
N LEU A 302 14.90 -1.84 23.57
CA LEU A 302 14.05 -2.55 24.55
C LEU A 302 13.99 -1.82 25.90
N THR A 303 13.58 -0.56 25.87
CA THR A 303 13.36 0.30 27.04
C THR A 303 12.12 -0.13 27.83
N GLU A 304 12.05 0.19 29.12
CA GLU A 304 10.87 -0.11 29.95
C GLU A 304 9.57 0.44 29.34
N LEU A 305 9.63 1.64 28.75
CA LEU A 305 8.49 2.25 28.06
C LEU A 305 8.00 1.42 26.85
N LEU A 306 8.93 0.84 26.07
CA LEU A 306 8.54 -0.04 24.96
C LEU A 306 7.95 -1.33 25.51
N LEU A 307 8.52 -1.89 26.57
CA LEU A 307 8.05 -3.13 27.19
C LEU A 307 6.67 -2.96 27.84
N ASP A 308 6.36 -1.78 28.38
CA ASP A 308 5.03 -1.45 28.88
C ASP A 308 3.99 -1.44 27.75
N GLN A 309 4.37 -0.95 26.56
CA GLN A 309 3.51 -0.93 25.37
C GLN A 309 3.44 -2.29 24.66
N MET A 310 4.50 -3.11 24.74
CA MET A 310 4.59 -4.44 24.13
C MET A 310 5.20 -5.47 25.10
N PRO A 311 4.43 -5.97 26.08
CA PRO A 311 4.95 -6.87 27.13
C PRO A 311 5.57 -8.17 26.60
N ALA A 312 5.13 -8.66 25.43
CA ALA A 312 5.69 -9.84 24.79
C ALA A 312 7.21 -9.73 24.52
N LEU A 313 7.74 -8.52 24.34
CA LEU A 313 9.17 -8.30 24.05
C LEU A 313 10.08 -8.53 25.27
N VAL A 314 9.53 -8.72 26.47
CA VAL A 314 10.32 -9.06 27.67
C VAL A 314 11.08 -10.37 27.47
N GLU A 315 10.47 -11.34 26.79
CA GLU A 315 11.11 -12.62 26.47
C GLU A 315 12.25 -12.45 25.47
N MET A 316 12.06 -11.60 24.45
CA MET A 316 13.12 -11.25 23.51
C MET A 316 14.30 -10.59 24.23
N ARG A 317 14.05 -9.67 25.17
CA ARG A 317 15.12 -9.07 25.98
C ARG A 317 15.94 -10.13 26.71
N ARG A 318 15.28 -11.08 27.38
CA ARG A 318 15.96 -12.20 28.07
C ARG A 318 16.76 -13.07 27.11
N TYR A 319 16.21 -13.35 25.94
CA TYR A 319 16.90 -14.11 24.90
C TYR A 319 18.16 -13.40 24.40
N LEU A 320 18.10 -12.08 24.18
CA LEU A 320 19.27 -11.28 23.80
C LEU A 320 20.33 -11.24 24.90
N GLU A 321 19.93 -11.24 26.18
CA GLU A 321 20.87 -11.39 27.30
C GLU A 321 21.60 -12.73 27.26
N TYR A 322 20.87 -13.82 27.09
CA TYR A 322 21.45 -15.15 26.91
C TYR A 322 22.37 -15.22 25.68
N LEU A 323 21.93 -14.71 24.53
CA LEU A 323 22.70 -14.69 23.28
C LEU A 323 24.03 -13.95 23.44
N GLY A 324 24.05 -12.87 24.23
CA GLY A 324 25.27 -12.13 24.56
C GLY A 324 26.36 -12.99 25.16
N HIS A 325 26.00 -13.95 26.00
CA HIS A 325 26.92 -14.86 26.69
C HIS A 325 27.28 -16.12 25.89
N MET A 326 26.52 -16.46 24.84
CA MET A 326 26.81 -17.62 24.00
C MET A 326 27.99 -17.35 23.05
N GLU A 327 28.89 -18.32 22.91
CA GLU A 327 29.86 -18.34 21.81
C GLU A 327 29.15 -18.69 20.49
N THR A 328 29.53 -18.00 19.41
CA THR A 328 28.94 -18.28 18.08
C THR A 328 29.56 -19.55 17.50
N PRO A 329 28.75 -20.45 16.93
CA PRO A 329 29.26 -21.66 16.30
C PRO A 329 30.11 -21.33 15.08
N ALA A 330 31.07 -22.22 14.76
CA ALA A 330 31.80 -22.14 13.50
C ALA A 330 30.84 -22.26 12.31
N VAL A 331 31.08 -21.47 11.26
CA VAL A 331 30.25 -21.44 10.04
C VAL A 331 30.15 -22.84 9.45
N LYS A 332 28.93 -23.35 9.26
CA LYS A 332 28.70 -24.65 8.64
C LYS A 332 28.40 -24.47 7.16
N ASN A 333 29.19 -25.13 6.31
CA ASN A 333 28.90 -25.22 4.88
C ASN A 333 27.81 -26.28 4.64
N GLU A 334 26.55 -25.94 4.93
CA GLU A 334 25.41 -26.76 4.54
C GLU A 334 25.04 -26.48 3.08
N LEU A 335 24.67 -27.54 2.35
CA LEU A 335 24.20 -27.42 0.97
C LEU A 335 22.78 -26.83 0.98
N ILE A 336 22.66 -25.57 0.58
CA ILE A 336 21.36 -24.88 0.52
C ILE A 336 20.71 -25.22 -0.83
N LEU A 337 19.70 -26.09 -0.81
CA LEU A 337 18.79 -26.28 -1.93
C LEU A 337 17.65 -25.26 -1.79
N GLU A 338 17.64 -24.25 -2.65
CA GLU A 338 16.67 -23.15 -2.61
C GLU A 338 15.77 -23.17 -3.85
N GLN A 339 14.47 -23.01 -3.64
CA GLN A 339 13.53 -22.74 -4.72
C GLN A 339 13.70 -21.30 -5.20
N ILE A 340 13.81 -21.10 -6.51
CA ILE A 340 13.93 -19.76 -7.08
C ILE A 340 12.53 -19.23 -7.39
N PRO A 341 12.15 -18.03 -6.90
CA PRO A 341 10.88 -17.40 -7.28
C PRO A 341 10.81 -17.20 -8.79
N GLN A 342 9.71 -17.65 -9.39
CA GLN A 342 9.61 -17.85 -10.83
C GLN A 342 8.85 -16.72 -11.52
N ILE A 343 7.86 -16.13 -10.87
CA ILE A 343 6.91 -15.23 -11.53
C ILE A 343 7.63 -14.00 -12.08
N ARG A 344 8.35 -13.27 -11.21
CA ARG A 344 9.06 -12.06 -11.66
C ARG A 344 10.17 -12.38 -12.64
N GLU A 345 10.91 -13.47 -12.42
CA GLU A 345 12.00 -13.87 -13.31
C GLU A 345 11.47 -14.21 -14.72
N ASN A 346 10.34 -14.91 -14.80
CA ASN A 346 9.68 -15.25 -16.06
C ASN A 346 9.20 -13.99 -16.81
N ILE A 347 8.62 -13.01 -16.09
CA ILE A 347 8.23 -11.72 -16.67
C ILE A 347 9.45 -11.01 -17.29
N LEU A 348 10.58 -10.96 -16.56
CA LEU A 348 11.81 -10.35 -17.06
C LEU A 348 12.39 -11.10 -18.26
N LYS A 349 12.47 -12.43 -18.19
CA LYS A 349 12.98 -13.29 -19.28
C LYS A 349 12.16 -13.12 -20.55
N LYS A 350 10.82 -13.18 -20.45
CA LYS A 350 9.89 -13.05 -21.60
C LYS A 350 10.02 -11.71 -22.32
N ASN A 351 10.32 -10.64 -21.58
CA ASN A 351 10.36 -9.27 -22.07
C ASN A 351 11.78 -8.69 -22.26
N LYS A 352 12.82 -9.50 -22.06
CA LYS A 352 14.22 -9.10 -22.22
C LYS A 352 14.46 -8.44 -23.59
N GLY A 353 15.03 -7.24 -23.58
CA GLY A 353 15.33 -6.46 -24.78
C GLY A 353 14.12 -5.79 -25.46
N LYS A 354 12.90 -5.94 -24.93
CA LYS A 354 11.67 -5.41 -25.54
C LYS A 354 11.13 -4.14 -24.88
N TRP A 355 11.72 -3.70 -23.76
CA TRP A 355 11.22 -2.60 -22.92
C TRP A 355 10.98 -1.29 -23.69
N LYS A 356 11.97 -0.81 -24.44
CA LYS A 356 11.84 0.40 -25.29
C LYS A 356 10.71 0.30 -26.32
N LYS A 357 10.54 -0.88 -26.93
CA LYS A 357 9.49 -1.14 -27.92
C LYS A 357 8.11 -1.18 -27.27
N LEU A 358 8.01 -1.77 -26.07
CA LEU A 358 6.78 -1.79 -25.29
C LEU A 358 6.37 -0.38 -24.86
N ALA A 359 7.28 0.40 -24.30
CA ALA A 359 7.03 1.79 -23.90
C ALA A 359 6.50 2.63 -25.07
N ARG A 360 7.18 2.59 -26.23
CA ARG A 360 6.74 3.28 -27.46
C ARG A 360 5.36 2.83 -27.93
N LYS A 361 5.06 1.53 -27.87
CA LYS A 361 3.76 1.02 -28.29
C LYS A 361 2.66 1.49 -27.34
N GLN A 362 2.87 1.36 -26.03
CA GLN A 362 1.87 1.72 -25.03
C GLN A 362 1.64 3.23 -24.94
N SER A 363 2.67 4.05 -25.12
CA SER A 363 2.51 5.52 -25.18
C SER A 363 1.58 5.95 -26.30
N GLN A 364 1.69 5.31 -27.47
CA GLN A 364 0.85 5.60 -28.65
C GLN A 364 -0.56 5.00 -28.58
N THR A 365 -0.77 3.95 -27.76
CA THR A 365 -2.03 3.18 -27.79
C THR A 365 -2.88 3.36 -26.55
N TYR A 366 -2.29 3.37 -25.36
CA TYR A 366 -3.01 3.33 -24.09
C TYR A 366 -2.85 4.61 -23.27
N PHE A 367 -1.69 5.28 -23.40
CA PHE A 367 -1.36 6.47 -22.58
C PHE A 367 -1.47 7.80 -23.33
N ASN A 368 -2.05 7.78 -24.53
CA ASN A 368 -2.55 8.99 -25.20
C ASN A 368 -3.96 8.76 -25.79
N PRO A 369 -4.95 8.38 -24.96
CA PRO A 369 -6.30 8.07 -25.43
C PRO A 369 -7.11 9.35 -25.71
N SER A 370 -8.22 9.22 -26.44
CA SER A 370 -9.11 10.35 -26.71
C SER A 370 -9.76 10.92 -25.44
N GLU A 371 -10.11 12.21 -25.47
CA GLU A 371 -10.81 12.86 -24.33
C GLU A 371 -12.08 12.14 -23.89
N GLU A 372 -12.85 11.56 -24.83
CA GLU A 372 -14.07 10.81 -24.52
C GLU A 372 -13.77 9.56 -23.67
N PHE A 373 -12.70 8.84 -24.01
CA PHE A 373 -12.25 7.70 -23.23
C PHE A 373 -11.79 8.14 -21.83
N ILE A 374 -11.04 9.25 -21.73
CA ILE A 374 -10.59 9.81 -20.45
C ILE A 374 -11.79 10.17 -19.57
N ARG A 375 -12.79 10.89 -20.10
CA ARG A 375 -14.00 11.25 -19.33
C ARG A 375 -14.78 10.01 -18.88
N GLY A 376 -14.90 9.00 -19.74
CA GLY A 376 -15.54 7.74 -19.40
C GLY A 376 -14.82 7.00 -18.26
N GLN A 377 -13.49 6.93 -18.31
CA GLN A 377 -12.68 6.32 -17.25
C GLN A 377 -12.76 7.13 -15.95
N ALA A 378 -12.59 8.45 -16.02
CA ALA A 378 -12.66 9.34 -14.86
C ALA A 378 -14.04 9.25 -14.17
N LYS A 379 -15.12 9.11 -14.93
CA LYS A 379 -16.46 8.90 -14.37
C LYS A 379 -16.58 7.58 -13.61
N ARG A 380 -16.16 6.45 -14.22
CA ARG A 380 -16.20 5.14 -13.56
C ARG A 380 -15.28 5.08 -12.33
N TRP A 381 -14.15 5.76 -12.41
CA TRP A 381 -13.22 5.88 -11.30
C TRP A 381 -13.84 6.72 -10.17
N ALA A 382 -14.44 7.88 -10.47
CA ALA A 382 -15.14 8.69 -9.47
C ALA A 382 -16.34 7.96 -8.83
N GLU A 383 -17.07 7.15 -9.60
CA GLU A 383 -18.14 6.28 -9.09
C GLU A 383 -17.61 5.19 -8.14
N THR A 384 -16.43 4.63 -8.42
CA THR A 384 -15.79 3.59 -7.60
C THR A 384 -15.22 4.18 -6.30
N TYR A 385 -14.62 5.36 -6.36
CA TYR A 385 -14.03 6.07 -5.21
C TYR A 385 -15.00 7.10 -4.62
N ASN A 386 -16.29 6.76 -4.56
CA ASN A 386 -17.32 7.68 -4.11
C ASN A 386 -16.85 8.38 -2.81
N LEU A 387 -16.64 9.69 -2.88
CA LEU A 387 -15.90 10.49 -1.88
C LEU A 387 -16.46 10.33 -0.46
N ASP A 388 -17.72 9.92 -0.35
CA ASP A 388 -18.40 9.61 0.91
C ASP A 388 -17.83 8.36 1.62
N VAL A 389 -17.29 7.36 0.91
CA VAL A 389 -16.60 6.18 1.50
C VAL A 389 -15.17 6.53 1.91
N LEU A 390 -14.46 7.34 1.11
CA LEU A 390 -13.16 7.90 1.51
C LEU A 390 -13.28 8.79 2.75
N ASP A 391 -14.40 9.53 2.89
CA ASP A 391 -14.74 10.30 4.10
C ASP A 391 -14.98 9.40 5.33
N GLU A 392 -15.44 8.15 5.16
CA GLU A 392 -15.68 7.16 6.23
C GLU A 392 -14.40 6.37 6.63
N LEU A 393 -13.45 6.21 5.69
CA LEU A 393 -12.17 5.53 5.90
C LEU A 393 -11.09 6.44 6.51
N ILE A 394 -11.36 7.74 6.69
CA ILE A 394 -10.45 8.71 7.32
C ILE A 394 -10.85 8.88 8.80
N PRO A 395 -10.01 8.45 9.78
CA PRO A 395 -10.34 8.55 11.21
C PRO A 395 -10.35 9.98 11.77
N GLU A 396 -9.89 10.98 11.00
CA GLU A 396 -9.96 12.39 11.42
C GLU A 396 -11.18 13.10 10.84
N PRO A 397 -11.94 13.84 11.67
CA PRO A 397 -13.06 14.64 11.18
C PRO A 397 -12.58 15.68 10.17
N PRO A 398 -13.36 15.90 9.09
CA PRO A 398 -13.00 16.80 7.99
C PRO A 398 -12.65 18.20 8.52
N LYS A 399 -11.75 18.92 7.85
CA LYS A 399 -11.30 20.24 8.31
C LYS A 399 -12.05 21.36 7.59
N CYS A 400 -12.33 22.44 8.30
CA CYS A 400 -13.03 23.60 7.78
C CYS A 400 -12.20 24.27 6.69
N ALA A 401 -12.78 24.49 5.51
CA ALA A 401 -12.11 25.11 4.37
C ALA A 401 -11.63 26.56 4.60
N VAL A 402 -12.05 27.18 5.71
CA VAL A 402 -11.67 28.55 6.08
C VAL A 402 -10.64 28.60 7.20
N CYS A 403 -10.86 27.82 8.28
CA CYS A 403 -10.08 27.96 9.51
C CYS A 403 -9.30 26.71 9.91
N GLY A 404 -9.41 25.60 9.16
CA GLY A 404 -8.67 24.36 9.42
C GLY A 404 -9.15 23.54 10.64
N GLU A 405 -10.06 24.08 11.46
CA GLU A 405 -10.67 23.39 12.60
C GLU A 405 -11.60 22.25 12.18
N LYS A 406 -11.91 21.32 13.10
CA LYS A 406 -12.83 20.20 12.87
C LYS A 406 -14.19 20.70 12.34
N ALA A 407 -14.60 20.18 11.19
CA ALA A 407 -15.83 20.50 10.49
C ALA A 407 -16.90 19.45 10.76
N THR A 408 -18.14 19.91 10.92
CA THR A 408 -19.30 19.07 11.18
C THR A 408 -20.41 19.26 10.15
N LYS A 409 -20.26 20.24 9.24
CA LYS A 409 -21.30 20.63 8.29
C LYS A 409 -20.72 20.74 6.88
N ARG A 410 -21.40 20.13 5.91
CA ARG A 410 -21.13 20.32 4.48
C ARG A 410 -21.99 21.45 3.93
N CYS A 411 -21.56 22.07 2.83
CA CYS A 411 -22.44 22.93 2.04
C CYS A 411 -23.69 22.15 1.62
N SER A 412 -24.88 22.60 2.02
CA SER A 412 -26.14 21.90 1.76
C SER A 412 -26.49 21.80 0.27
N ARG A 413 -25.89 22.64 -0.59
CA ARG A 413 -26.15 22.71 -2.03
C ARG A 413 -25.26 21.72 -2.81
N CYS A 414 -23.94 21.90 -2.78
CA CYS A 414 -23.02 21.05 -3.55
C CYS A 414 -22.50 19.81 -2.78
N ARG A 415 -22.57 19.82 -1.44
CA ARG A 415 -21.99 18.82 -0.50
C ARG A 415 -20.48 18.60 -0.63
N ASN A 416 -19.76 19.43 -1.40
CA ASN A 416 -18.34 19.22 -1.73
C ASN A 416 -17.35 19.93 -0.78
N ILE A 417 -17.80 20.88 0.04
CA ILE A 417 -16.93 21.66 0.96
C ILE A 417 -17.45 21.60 2.39
N TRP A 418 -16.53 21.48 3.34
CA TRP A 418 -16.76 21.36 4.76
C TRP A 418 -16.50 22.66 5.54
N TYR A 419 -17.36 22.91 6.53
CA TYR A 419 -17.29 24.05 7.44
C TYR A 419 -17.52 23.62 8.88
N CYS A 420 -16.81 24.24 9.83
CA CYS A 420 -17.04 24.04 11.26
C CYS A 420 -18.34 24.71 11.74
N ARG A 421 -18.71 25.85 11.13
CA ARG A 421 -19.92 26.61 11.47
C ARG A 421 -20.37 27.50 10.32
N ARG A 422 -21.61 27.99 10.41
CA ARG A 422 -22.27 28.79 9.37
C ARG A 422 -21.50 30.07 9.04
N GLU A 423 -20.84 30.68 10.01
CA GLU A 423 -20.01 31.87 9.80
C GLU A 423 -18.91 31.63 8.76
N CYS A 424 -18.20 30.49 8.83
CA CYS A 424 -17.18 30.11 7.87
C CYS A 424 -17.76 29.84 6.48
N GLN A 425 -18.97 29.27 6.41
CA GLN A 425 -19.64 29.08 5.12
C GLN A 425 -20.01 30.42 4.49
N VAL A 426 -20.54 31.37 5.27
CA VAL A 426 -20.94 32.70 4.79
C VAL A 426 -19.73 33.52 4.38
N SER A 427 -18.63 33.46 5.14
CA SER A 427 -17.39 34.17 4.78
C SER A 427 -16.72 33.60 3.54
N HIS A 428 -16.81 32.29 3.32
CA HIS A 428 -16.28 31.64 2.12
C HIS A 428 -17.20 31.77 0.90
N TRP A 429 -18.50 32.08 1.11
CA TRP A 429 -19.51 32.11 0.05
C TRP A 429 -19.13 32.93 -1.18
N PRO A 430 -18.53 34.13 -1.09
CA PRO A 430 -18.15 34.90 -2.27
C PRO A 430 -17.17 34.17 -3.20
N LYS A 431 -16.27 33.35 -2.64
CA LYS A 431 -15.32 32.53 -3.40
C LYS A 431 -15.90 31.17 -3.80
N HIS A 432 -16.72 30.58 -2.93
CA HIS A 432 -17.30 29.26 -3.14
C HIS A 432 -18.46 29.26 -4.14
N LYS A 433 -19.25 30.34 -4.24
CA LYS A 433 -20.51 30.39 -4.99
C LYS A 433 -20.37 29.91 -6.44
N ALA A 434 -19.36 30.41 -7.16
CA ALA A 434 -19.13 30.02 -8.56
C ALA A 434 -18.86 28.50 -8.70
N VAL A 435 -18.04 27.95 -7.81
CA VAL A 435 -17.73 26.51 -7.78
C VAL A 435 -18.94 25.68 -7.32
N CYS A 436 -19.71 26.20 -6.37
CA CYS A 436 -20.91 25.56 -5.84
C CYS A 436 -22.01 25.43 -6.90
N ASP A 437 -22.17 26.45 -7.74
CA ASP A 437 -23.19 26.48 -8.79
C ASP A 437 -22.83 25.51 -9.92
N LEU A 438 -21.56 25.46 -10.35
CA LEU A 438 -21.07 24.48 -11.34
C LEU A 438 -21.31 23.02 -10.90
N ILE A 439 -20.95 22.69 -9.65
CA ILE A 439 -21.13 21.34 -9.10
C ILE A 439 -22.61 20.98 -8.98
N ASN A 440 -23.48 21.97 -8.75
CA ASN A 440 -24.90 21.75 -8.57
C ASN A 440 -25.63 21.57 -9.92
N GLU A 441 -25.19 22.27 -10.97
CA GLU A 441 -25.71 22.13 -12.34
C GLU A 441 -25.42 20.73 -12.91
N GLU A 442 -24.22 20.19 -12.69
CA GLU A 442 -23.85 18.81 -13.09
C GLU A 442 -24.69 17.73 -12.38
N LYS A 443 -25.08 17.98 -11.12
CA LYS A 443 -25.95 17.08 -10.33
C LYS A 443 -27.42 17.11 -10.77
N SER A 444 -27.90 18.23 -11.31
CA SER A 444 -29.25 18.30 -11.90
C SER A 444 -29.34 17.60 -13.24
N ASP A 445 -28.30 17.67 -14.07
CA ASP A 445 -28.29 17.04 -15.40
C ASP A 445 -28.16 15.51 -15.33
N THR A 446 -27.57 14.98 -14.26
CA THR A 446 -27.53 13.53 -13.97
C THR A 446 -28.88 13.01 -13.49
N ASN A 447 -29.55 13.70 -12.56
CA ASN A 447 -30.89 13.33 -12.08
C ASN A 447 -31.98 13.42 -13.16
N THR A 448 -31.87 14.34 -14.11
CA THR A 448 -32.87 14.51 -15.18
C THR A 448 -32.77 13.39 -16.23
N LYS A 449 -31.57 12.81 -16.44
CA LYS A 449 -31.31 11.69 -17.34
C LYS A 449 -31.66 10.33 -16.74
N GLU A 450 -31.62 10.17 -15.41
CA GLU A 450 -32.08 8.96 -14.72
C GLU A 450 -33.61 8.87 -14.67
N ASN A 451 -34.32 9.99 -14.47
CA ASN A 451 -35.79 9.99 -14.46
C ASN A 451 -36.44 9.73 -15.84
N THR A 452 -35.75 10.03 -16.94
CA THR A 452 -36.24 9.73 -18.30
C THR A 452 -36.01 8.27 -18.72
N LYS A 453 -35.07 7.55 -18.10
CA LYS A 453 -34.84 6.11 -18.35
C LYS A 453 -35.77 5.20 -17.55
N ASN A 454 -36.32 5.67 -16.43
CA ASN A 454 -37.27 4.89 -15.61
C ASN A 454 -38.75 5.03 -16.04
N GLN A 455 -39.01 5.69 -17.18
CA GLN A 455 -40.37 5.86 -17.74
C GLN A 455 -40.51 5.36 -19.19
N GLN A 456 -39.58 4.54 -19.69
CA GLN A 456 -39.71 3.82 -20.97
C GLN A 456 -39.66 2.31 -20.79
#